data_AF-A0A8S3GMB9-F1
#
_entry.id   AF-A0A8S3GMB9-F1
#
_cell.length_a   1.000
_cell.length_b   1.000
_cell.length_c   1.000
_cell.angle_alpha   90.00
_cell.angle_beta   90.00
_cell.angle_gamma   90.00
#
_symmetry.space_group_name_H-M   'P 1'
#
loop_
_entity.id
_entity.type
_entity.pdbx_description
1 polymer ?
#
loop_
_entity_poly.entity_id
_entity_poly.type
_entity_poly.pdbx_seq_one_letter_code
_entity_poly.pdbx_strand_id
1 'polypeptide(L)'
;MSVSSISSTSYSSTSSKTFELKNANTSIIELISGQQATEELQKVDDYINNFSQFDLESRLNLSSPTLEDYLSFIAQQILIWDDESNQAMASCIQFINTTCQERLKLLTYPPRIFVLL
;
A
#
# COMPACT_ATOMS: atom_id res chain seq x y z
N MET A 1 13.69 -9.03 39.54
CA MET A 1 12.89 -9.14 38.30
C MET A 1 13.65 -8.34 37.25
N SER A 2 14.39 -9.03 36.38
CA SER A 2 15.26 -8.40 35.40
C SER A 2 14.48 -8.16 34.11
N VAL A 3 14.53 -6.93 33.61
CA VAL A 3 13.83 -6.47 32.41
C VAL A 3 14.57 -7.04 31.19
N SER A 4 13.90 -7.93 30.45
CA SER A 4 14.41 -8.44 29.19
C SER A 4 14.38 -7.35 28.14
N SER A 5 15.56 -6.99 27.64
CA SER A 5 15.81 -6.11 26.51
C SER A 5 15.05 -6.56 25.27
N ILE A 6 14.23 -5.65 24.72
CA ILE A 6 13.50 -5.83 23.47
C ILE A 6 14.51 -5.84 22.33
N SER A 7 14.61 -6.98 21.66
CA SER A 7 15.38 -7.16 20.44
C SER A 7 14.86 -6.22 19.36
N SER A 8 15.66 -5.23 18.97
CA SER A 8 15.44 -4.44 17.77
C SER A 8 15.65 -5.34 16.55
N THR A 9 14.56 -5.88 16.01
CA THR A 9 14.57 -6.63 14.76
C THR A 9 14.91 -5.66 13.64
N SER A 10 16.14 -5.73 13.14
CA SER A 10 16.57 -5.03 11.93
C SER A 10 15.83 -5.62 10.73
N TYR A 11 14.86 -4.87 10.21
CA TYR A 11 14.07 -5.27 9.04
C TYR A 11 14.94 -5.21 7.78
N SER A 12 15.06 -6.35 7.10
CA SER A 12 15.72 -6.46 5.79
C SER A 12 14.94 -5.64 4.76
N SER A 13 15.64 -4.76 4.06
CA SER A 13 15.12 -3.95 2.96
C SER A 13 14.73 -4.84 1.78
N THR A 14 13.50 -5.34 1.78
CA THR A 14 12.92 -6.00 0.60
C THR A 14 12.79 -4.96 -0.53
N SER A 15 13.51 -5.20 -1.62
CA SER A 15 13.48 -4.35 -2.80
C SER A 15 12.06 -4.31 -3.39
N SER A 16 11.63 -3.11 -3.81
CA SER A 16 10.36 -2.91 -4.52
C SER A 16 10.28 -3.83 -5.74
N LYS A 17 9.21 -4.61 -5.88
CA LYS A 17 8.95 -5.44 -7.07
C LYS A 17 8.04 -4.69 -8.03
N THR A 18 8.38 -4.70 -9.31
CA THR A 18 7.62 -4.00 -10.36
C THR A 18 7.09 -4.96 -11.40
N PHE A 19 5.89 -4.70 -11.89
CA PHE A 19 5.23 -5.43 -12.96
C PHE A 19 4.66 -4.47 -14.00
N GLU A 20 4.50 -4.95 -15.22
CA GLU A 20 3.84 -4.20 -16.28
C GLU A 20 2.39 -4.66 -16.41
N LEU A 21 1.46 -3.71 -16.44
CA LEU A 21 0.09 -3.90 -16.87
C LEU A 21 -0.04 -3.42 -18.32
N LYS A 22 -0.38 -4.34 -19.23
CA LYS A 22 -0.41 -4.11 -20.69
C LYS A 22 -1.71 -3.44 -21.14
N ASN A 23 -2.10 -2.36 -20.47
CA ASN A 23 -3.25 -1.54 -20.83
C ASN A 23 -2.90 -0.52 -21.92
N ALA A 24 -3.85 0.34 -22.29
CA ALA A 24 -3.72 1.25 -23.45
C ALA A 24 -2.42 2.07 -23.48
N ASN A 25 -1.98 2.55 -22.32
CA ASN A 25 -0.78 3.37 -22.15
C ASN A 25 0.38 2.66 -21.43
N THR A 26 0.25 1.36 -21.13
CA THR A 26 1.14 0.57 -20.26
C THR A 26 1.38 1.21 -18.90
N SER A 27 0.93 0.54 -17.84
CA SER A 27 1.07 1.04 -16.47
C SER A 27 2.06 0.17 -15.70
N ILE A 28 2.86 0.79 -14.83
CA ILE A 28 3.76 0.08 -13.92
C ILE A 28 3.03 -0.16 -12.61
N ILE A 29 2.88 -1.42 -12.23
CA ILE A 29 2.42 -1.81 -10.89
C ILE A 29 3.67 -2.02 -10.03
N GLU A 30 3.76 -1.31 -8.92
CA GLU A 30 4.89 -1.40 -8.00
C GLU A 30 4.42 -1.81 -6.61
N LEU A 31 4.97 -2.92 -6.14
CA LEU A 31 4.80 -3.40 -4.78
C LEU A 31 5.79 -2.63 -3.92
N ILE A 32 5.27 -1.63 -3.21
CA ILE A 32 6.08 -0.73 -2.40
C ILE A 32 6.38 -1.38 -1.04
N SER A 33 7.54 -1.03 -0.47
CA SER A 33 7.92 -1.51 0.88
C SER A 33 7.05 -0.84 1.95
N GLY A 34 7.06 -1.38 3.17
CA GLY A 34 6.33 -0.76 4.29
C GLY A 34 6.80 0.66 4.60
N GLN A 35 8.09 0.94 4.44
CA GLN A 35 8.64 2.29 4.59
C GLN A 35 8.11 3.23 3.50
N GLN A 36 8.19 2.82 2.24
CA GLN A 36 7.70 3.63 1.12
C GLN A 36 6.17 3.81 1.18
N ALA A 37 5.43 2.80 1.61
CA ALA A 37 3.99 2.90 1.86
C ALA A 37 3.66 3.89 2.98
N THR A 38 4.46 3.95 4.04
CA THR A 38 4.31 4.97 5.08
C THR A 38 4.51 6.37 4.50
N GLU A 39 5.55 6.57 3.69
CA GLU A 39 5.83 7.85 3.02
C GLU A 39 4.71 8.24 2.03
N GLU A 40 4.16 7.29 1.29
CA GLU A 40 3.05 7.52 0.36
C GLU A 40 1.71 7.77 1.09
N LEU A 41 1.42 7.04 2.18
CA LEU A 41 0.19 7.24 2.98
C LEU A 41 0.21 8.54 3.78
N GLN A 42 1.39 9.06 4.12
CA GLN A 42 1.54 10.37 4.76
C GLN A 42 1.23 11.53 3.80
N LYS A 43 1.13 11.29 2.50
CA LYS A 43 0.67 12.30 1.54
C LYS A 43 -0.84 12.43 1.67
N VAL A 44 -1.28 13.57 2.19
CA VAL A 44 -2.70 13.84 2.34
C VAL A 44 -3.32 14.12 0.97
N ASP A 45 -4.39 13.40 0.64
CA ASP A 45 -5.20 13.66 -0.55
C ASP A 45 -6.48 14.43 -0.18
N ASP A 46 -7.23 14.85 -1.20
CA ASP A 46 -8.49 15.57 -0.99
C ASP A 46 -9.52 14.72 -0.24
N TYR A 47 -9.43 13.39 -0.29
CA TYR A 47 -10.36 12.52 0.41
C TYR A 47 -10.11 12.54 1.93
N ILE A 48 -8.86 12.35 2.34
CA ILE A 48 -8.44 12.34 3.75
C ILE A 48 -8.56 13.74 4.37
N ASN A 49 -8.26 14.79 3.61
CA ASN A 49 -8.41 16.19 4.06
C ASN A 49 -9.86 16.55 4.41
N ASN A 50 -10.84 15.85 3.83
CA ASN A 50 -12.26 16.10 4.06
C ASN A 50 -12.85 15.28 5.23
N PHE A 51 -12.03 14.55 5.99
CA PHE A 51 -12.51 13.82 7.17
C PHE A 51 -13.00 14.80 8.24
N SER A 52 -14.24 14.61 8.67
CA SER A 52 -14.76 15.32 9.83
C SER A 52 -14.18 14.75 11.12
N GLN A 53 -14.35 15.49 12.22
CA GLN A 53 -13.97 15.00 13.54
C GLN A 53 -14.67 13.68 13.89
N PHE A 54 -15.93 13.51 13.50
CA PHE A 54 -16.71 12.29 13.70
C PHE A 54 -16.10 11.10 12.95
N ASP A 55 -15.62 11.30 11.72
CA ASP A 55 -15.00 10.24 10.92
C ASP A 55 -13.72 9.72 11.61
N LEU A 56 -12.89 10.64 12.11
CA LEU A 56 -11.66 10.30 12.81
C LEU A 56 -11.97 9.57 14.14
N GLU A 57 -12.94 10.06 14.92
CA GLU A 57 -13.39 9.43 16.17
C GLU A 57 -13.93 8.01 15.93
N SER A 58 -14.75 7.82 14.90
CA SER A 58 -15.30 6.51 14.55
C SER A 58 -14.24 5.53 14.06
N ARG A 59 -13.20 5.99 13.36
CA ARG A 59 -12.14 5.13 12.81
C ARG A 59 -11.11 4.74 13.86
N LEU A 60 -10.78 5.65 14.77
CA LEU A 60 -9.72 5.45 15.76
C LEU A 60 -10.24 5.04 17.13
N ASN A 61 -11.53 5.21 17.40
CA ASN A 61 -12.14 4.98 18.70
C ASN A 61 -11.42 5.76 19.83
N LEU A 62 -11.03 7.00 19.53
CA LEU A 62 -10.39 7.95 20.44
C LEU A 62 -11.27 9.19 20.57
N SER A 63 -11.16 9.91 21.68
CA SER A 63 -11.80 11.23 21.83
C SER A 63 -10.90 12.30 21.24
N SER A 64 -11.44 13.12 20.33
CA SER A 64 -10.70 14.21 19.68
C SER A 64 -9.38 13.82 18.95
N PRO A 65 -9.35 12.73 18.15
CA PRO A 65 -8.19 12.37 17.35
C PRO A 65 -7.88 13.41 16.27
N THR A 66 -6.61 13.47 15.91
CA THR A 66 -6.10 14.29 14.81
C THR A 66 -5.97 13.46 13.53
N LEU A 67 -5.75 14.15 12.42
CA LEU A 67 -5.41 13.48 11.17
C LEU A 67 -4.07 12.74 11.25
N GLU A 68 -3.09 13.29 11.98
CA GLU A 68 -1.79 12.65 12.19
C GLU A 68 -1.90 11.32 12.94
N ASP A 69 -2.81 11.24 13.92
CA ASP A 69 -3.12 9.99 14.62
C ASP A 69 -3.67 8.94 13.66
N TYR A 70 -4.51 9.36 12.72
CA TYR A 70 -5.07 8.47 11.70
C TYR A 70 -3.99 7.96 10.74
N LEU A 71 -3.15 8.85 10.21
CA LEU A 71 -2.06 8.49 9.31
C LEU A 71 -1.05 7.56 9.98
N SER A 72 -0.74 7.81 11.25
CA SER A 72 0.13 6.94 12.06
C SER A 72 -0.48 5.57 12.30
N PHE A 73 -1.78 5.52 12.60
CA PHE A 73 -2.52 4.27 12.80
C PHE A 73 -2.55 3.41 11.54
N ILE A 74 -2.88 3.98 10.37
CA ILE A 74 -2.91 3.21 9.12
C ILE A 74 -1.50 2.73 8.71
N ALA A 75 -0.46 3.52 8.97
CA ALA A 75 0.91 3.13 8.67
C ALA A 75 1.34 1.89 9.49
N GLN A 76 0.85 1.75 10.72
CA GLN A 76 1.11 0.56 11.54
C GLN A 76 0.41 -0.70 11.03
N GLN A 77 -0.61 -0.56 10.18
CA GLN A 77 -1.32 -1.69 9.57
C GLN A 77 -0.64 -2.18 8.28
N ILE A 78 0.39 -1.49 7.80
CA ILE A 78 1.09 -1.92 6.57
C ILE A 78 1.82 -3.24 6.83
N LEU A 79 1.53 -4.22 6.00
CA LEU A 79 2.15 -5.54 6.01
C LEU A 79 3.33 -5.60 5.01
N ILE A 80 4.24 -6.53 5.26
CA ILE A 80 5.38 -6.79 4.39
C ILE A 80 4.96 -7.82 3.33
N TRP A 81 5.34 -7.59 2.08
CA TRP A 81 5.23 -8.57 1.01
C TRP A 81 6.10 -9.79 1.27
N ASP A 82 5.51 -10.90 1.68
CA ASP A 82 6.18 -12.20 1.70
C ASP A 82 6.28 -12.81 0.29
N ASP A 83 7.06 -13.88 0.16
CA ASP A 83 7.31 -14.51 -1.14
C ASP A 83 6.04 -15.13 -1.75
N GLU A 84 5.15 -15.66 -0.92
CA GLU A 84 3.88 -16.25 -1.37
C GLU A 84 2.96 -15.18 -1.99
N SER A 85 2.78 -14.07 -1.28
CA SER A 85 1.98 -12.92 -1.73
C SER A 85 2.57 -12.32 -3.00
N ASN A 86 3.90 -12.20 -3.09
CA ASN A 86 4.57 -11.75 -4.30
C ASN A 86 4.31 -12.67 -5.50
N GLN A 87 4.36 -13.99 -5.29
CA GLN A 87 4.11 -14.98 -6.34
C GLN A 87 2.65 -14.98 -6.79
N ALA A 88 1.71 -14.86 -5.83
CA ALA A 88 0.30 -14.69 -6.12
C ALA A 88 0.07 -13.43 -6.96
N MET A 89 0.75 -12.33 -6.61
CA MET A 89 0.59 -11.07 -7.32
C MET A 89 1.14 -11.11 -8.75
N ALA A 90 2.32 -11.70 -8.93
CA ALA A 90 2.88 -11.97 -10.24
C ALA A 90 1.94 -12.80 -11.12
N SER A 91 1.35 -13.85 -10.55
CA SER A 91 0.43 -14.76 -11.25
C SER A 91 -0.86 -14.06 -11.68
N CYS A 92 -1.42 -13.20 -10.80
CA CYS A 92 -2.60 -12.42 -11.10
C CYS A 92 -2.35 -11.39 -12.22
N ILE A 93 -1.22 -10.66 -12.17
CA ILE A 93 -0.88 -9.68 -13.21
C ILE A 93 -0.63 -10.39 -14.54
N GLN A 94 0.05 -11.54 -14.53
CA GLN A 94 0.20 -12.37 -15.72
C GLN A 94 -1.16 -12.80 -16.27
N PHE A 95 -2.06 -13.29 -15.42
CA PHE A 95 -3.41 -13.70 -15.83
C PHE A 95 -4.21 -12.54 -16.45
N ILE A 96 -4.15 -11.34 -15.87
CA ILE A 96 -4.82 -10.15 -16.41
C ILE A 96 -4.24 -9.80 -17.79
N ASN A 97 -2.92 -9.79 -17.92
CA ASN A 97 -2.24 -9.44 -19.16
C ASN A 97 -2.49 -10.44 -20.31
N THR A 98 -2.78 -11.70 -20.00
CA THR A 98 -3.05 -12.74 -21.01
C THR A 98 -4.54 -12.88 -21.30
N THR A 99 -5.36 -12.97 -20.26
CA THR A 99 -6.80 -13.32 -20.39
C THR A 99 -7.64 -12.10 -20.72
N CYS A 100 -7.29 -10.93 -20.17
CA CYS A 100 -8.07 -9.71 -20.32
C CYS A 100 -7.52 -8.78 -21.41
N GLN A 101 -6.51 -9.22 -22.19
CA GLN A 101 -5.72 -8.37 -23.07
C GLN A 101 -6.56 -7.46 -23.98
N GLU A 102 -7.60 -7.99 -24.62
CA GLU A 102 -8.44 -7.23 -25.56
C GLU A 102 -9.25 -6.12 -24.87
N ARG A 103 -9.68 -6.34 -23.63
CA ARG A 103 -10.35 -5.31 -22.84
C ARG A 103 -9.35 -4.33 -22.23
N LEU A 104 -8.20 -4.84 -21.78
CA LEU A 104 -7.17 -4.07 -21.10
C LEU A 104 -6.60 -2.96 -22.00
N LYS A 105 -6.45 -3.23 -23.30
CA LYS A 105 -6.03 -2.25 -24.32
C LYS A 105 -6.98 -1.05 -24.47
N LEU A 106 -8.22 -1.16 -23.99
CA LEU A 106 -9.22 -0.07 -24.05
C LEU A 106 -9.22 0.77 -22.76
N LEU A 107 -8.49 0.36 -21.73
CA LEU A 107 -8.48 1.01 -20.43
C LEU A 107 -7.23 1.87 -20.27
N THR A 108 -7.43 3.11 -19.86
CA THR A 108 -6.36 4.01 -19.47
C THR A 108 -6.28 4.03 -17.95
N TYR A 109 -5.08 3.77 -17.44
CA TYR A 109 -4.76 3.84 -16.02
C TYR A 109 -3.63 4.86 -15.81
N PRO A 110 -3.42 5.31 -14.57
CA PRO A 110 -2.23 6.08 -14.22
C PRO A 110 -0.96 5.32 -14.63
N PRO A 111 0.11 6.03 -15.06
CA PRO A 111 1.34 5.38 -15.51
C PRO A 111 2.02 4.55 -14.43
N ARG A 112 1.73 4.82 -13.15
CA ARG A 112 2.24 4.08 -12.01
C ARG A 112 1.11 3.82 -11.02
N ILE A 113 1.03 2.58 -10.55
CA ILE A 113 0.06 2.10 -9.57
C ILE A 113 0.86 1.51 -8.42
N PHE A 114 0.77 2.12 -7.24
CA PHE A 114 1.38 1.58 -6.04
C PHE A 114 0.44 0.60 -5.36
N VAL A 115 0.96 -0.54 -4.95
CA VAL A 115 0.24 -1.55 -4.19
C VAL A 115 0.95 -1.77 -2.87
N LEU A 116 0.21 -1.57 -1.79
CA LEU A 116 0.60 -1.84 -0.42
C LEU A 116 -0.28 -2.95 0.15
N LEU A 117 0.23 -3.60 1.19
CA LEU A 117 -0.38 -4.75 1.84
C LEU A 117 -0.84 -4.35 3.25
#